data_AF-A0A401REQ8-F1
#
_entry.id   AF-A0A401REQ8-F1
#
_cell.length_a   1.000
_cell.length_b   1.000
_cell.length_c   1.000
_cell.angle_alpha   90.00
_cell.angle_beta   90.00
_cell.angle_gamma   90.00
#
_symmetry.space_group_name_H-M   'P 1'
#
loop_
_entity.id
_entity.type
_entity.pdbx_description
1 polymer ?
#
loop_
_entity_poly.entity_id
_entity_poly.type
_entity_poly.pdbx_seq_one_letter_code
_entity_poly.pdbx_strand_id
1 'polypeptide(L)'
;MPVYLWGLLGRENSQPKLTLLPPSPEQVDAKGTATLVCLANHFYPDELEVQWKKDGAVISDGVETSNYLRASDSTYSVSSLLTLSASDWESNARFS
;
A
#
# COMPACT_ATOMS: atom_id res chain seq x y z
N MET A 1 -36.03 8.57 30.68
CA MET A 1 -34.87 9.45 30.40
C MET A 1 -34.18 8.87 29.16
N PRO A 2 -34.30 9.44 27.95
CA PRO A 2 -33.76 8.82 26.76
C PRO A 2 -32.24 9.01 26.71
N VAL A 3 -31.54 7.92 26.39
CA VAL A 3 -30.09 7.91 26.17
C VAL A 3 -29.75 8.79 24.96
N TYR A 4 -28.80 9.70 25.15
CA TYR A 4 -28.35 10.62 24.12
C TYR A 4 -27.68 9.85 22.98
N LEU A 5 -28.22 10.02 21.77
CA LEU A 5 -27.78 9.43 20.51
C LEU A 5 -26.45 10.04 19.99
N TRP A 6 -25.50 10.34 20.87
CA TRP A 6 -24.27 11.07 20.52
C TRP A 6 -23.06 10.14 20.29
N GLY A 7 -23.18 8.86 20.65
CA GLY A 7 -22.13 7.85 20.44
C GLY A 7 -22.20 7.06 19.13
N LEU A 8 -23.19 7.33 18.26
CA LEU A 8 -23.44 6.56 17.02
C LEU A 8 -23.13 7.34 15.73
N LEU A 9 -22.48 8.51 15.81
CA LEU A 9 -22.14 9.37 14.67
C LEU A 9 -20.68 9.26 14.22
N GLY A 10 -19.96 8.20 14.62
CA GLY A 10 -18.66 7.89 14.05
C GLY A 10 -18.86 7.35 12.64
N ARG A 11 -18.18 7.93 11.64
CA ARG A 11 -18.15 7.35 10.30
C ARG A 11 -17.62 5.92 10.38
N GLU A 12 -18.25 4.99 9.67
CA GLU A 12 -17.84 3.59 9.63
C GLU A 12 -16.43 3.45 9.03
N ASN A 13 -15.60 2.62 9.67
CA ASN A 13 -14.27 2.30 9.17
C ASN A 13 -14.39 1.61 7.80
N SER A 14 -13.53 2.01 6.87
CA SER A 14 -13.49 1.45 5.51
C SER A 14 -12.15 0.76 5.31
N GLN A 15 -12.17 -0.53 4.98
CA GLN A 15 -10.95 -1.28 4.70
C GLN A 15 -10.36 -0.84 3.35
N PRO A 16 -9.03 -0.68 3.23
CA PRO A 16 -8.42 -0.31 1.96
C PRO A 16 -8.67 -1.37 0.90
N LYS A 17 -8.99 -0.92 -0.31
CA LYS A 17 -8.86 -1.73 -1.51
C LYS A 17 -7.41 -1.69 -1.97
N LEU A 18 -6.73 -2.83 -1.90
CA LEU A 18 -5.34 -2.99 -2.29
C LEU A 18 -5.23 -3.46 -3.74
N THR A 19 -4.30 -2.85 -4.48
CA THR A 19 -3.85 -3.32 -5.79
C THR A 19 -2.33 -3.37 -5.78
N LEU A 20 -1.77 -4.55 -5.99
CA LEU A 20 -0.33 -4.74 -6.17
C LEU A 20 -0.02 -4.84 -7.66
N LEU A 21 0.78 -3.92 -8.17
CA LEU A 21 1.22 -3.90 -9.56
C LEU A 21 2.64 -4.47 -9.67
N PRO A 22 2.88 -5.38 -10.63
CA PRO A 22 4.23 -5.88 -10.88
C PRO A 22 5.10 -4.80 -11.54
N PRO A 23 6.44 -4.98 -11.52
CA PRO A 23 7.37 -4.17 -12.31
C PRO A 23 7.02 -4.21 -13.80
N SER A 24 7.34 -3.15 -14.55
CA SER A 24 7.28 -3.22 -16.00
C SER A 24 8.43 -4.08 -16.54
N PRO A 25 8.18 -4.98 -17.50
CA PRO A 25 9.25 -5.80 -18.09
C PRO A 25 10.39 -4.95 -18.66
N GLU A 26 10.05 -3.85 -19.33
CA GLU A 26 11.03 -2.91 -19.89
C GLU A 26 11.95 -2.29 -18.82
N GLN A 27 11.44 -2.04 -17.61
CA GLN A 27 12.28 -1.54 -16.51
C GLN A 27 13.28 -2.61 -16.08
N VAL A 28 12.80 -3.86 -15.93
CA VAL A 28 13.63 -5.00 -15.50
C VAL A 28 14.75 -5.22 -16.51
N ASP A 29 14.40 -5.32 -17.79
CA ASP A 29 15.34 -5.64 -18.87
C ASP A 29 16.32 -4.49 -19.14
N ALA A 30 15.85 -3.24 -19.19
CA ALA A 30 16.68 -2.11 -19.61
C ALA A 30 17.45 -1.45 -18.46
N LYS A 31 16.92 -1.46 -17.23
CA LYS A 31 17.53 -0.77 -16.08
C LYS A 31 18.10 -1.71 -15.03
N GLY A 32 17.87 -3.03 -15.15
CA GLY A 32 18.34 -4.00 -14.16
C GLY A 32 17.72 -3.83 -12.77
N THR A 33 16.57 -3.14 -12.69
CA THR A 33 15.83 -2.89 -11.45
C THR A 33 14.36 -3.22 -11.63
N ALA A 34 13.69 -3.54 -10.54
CA ALA A 34 12.29 -3.91 -10.52
C ALA A 34 11.57 -3.09 -9.44
N THR A 35 10.51 -2.38 -9.82
CA THR A 35 9.71 -1.60 -8.87
C THR A 35 8.28 -2.14 -8.79
N LEU A 36 7.92 -2.66 -7.62
CA LEU A 36 6.54 -3.03 -7.27
C LEU A 36 5.79 -1.79 -6.77
N VAL A 37 4.49 -1.73 -7.05
CA VAL A 37 3.63 -0.64 -6.57
C VAL A 37 2.44 -1.20 -5.81
N CYS A 38 2.30 -0.85 -4.54
CA CYS A 38 1.11 -1.10 -3.74
C CYS A 38 0.25 0.16 -3.72
N LEU A 39 -0.98 0.06 -4.23
CA LEU A 39 -1.98 1.12 -4.18
C LEU A 39 -3.06 0.74 -3.17
N ALA A 40 -3.16 1.50 -2.08
CA ALA A 40 -4.24 1.37 -1.11
C ALA A 40 -5.22 2.54 -1.26
N ASN A 41 -6.49 2.23 -1.50
CA ASN A 41 -7.52 3.24 -1.76
C ASN A 41 -8.76 3.02 -0.90
N HIS A 42 -9.53 4.09 -0.72
CA HIS A 42 -10.84 4.08 -0.07
C HIS A 42 -10.82 3.64 1.41
N PHE A 43 -9.73 3.92 2.14
CA PHE A 43 -9.67 3.60 3.57
C PHE A 43 -10.08 4.76 4.48
N TYR A 44 -10.56 4.42 5.67
CA TYR A 44 -10.89 5.36 6.75
C TYR A 44 -10.86 4.60 8.10
N PRO A 45 -10.33 5.18 9.20
CA PRO A 45 -9.71 6.51 9.35
C PRO A 45 -8.33 6.62 8.66
N ASP A 46 -7.59 7.71 8.89
CA ASP A 46 -6.27 8.01 8.30
C ASP A 46 -5.10 7.19 8.89
N GLU A 47 -5.40 6.06 9.51
CA GLU A 47 -4.44 5.18 10.16
C GLU A 47 -4.23 3.92 9.32
N LEU A 48 -3.27 3.94 8.39
CA LEU A 48 -2.89 2.76 7.59
C LEU A 48 -1.37 2.65 7.45
N GLU A 49 -0.76 1.65 8.07
CA GLU A 49 0.63 1.30 7.84
C GLU A 49 0.77 0.36 6.65
N VAL A 50 1.68 0.66 5.72
CA VAL A 50 2.03 -0.23 4.60
C VAL A 50 3.40 -0.84 4.86
N GLN A 51 3.46 -2.17 4.90
CA GLN A 51 4.70 -2.93 5.09
C GLN A 51 4.90 -3.88 3.92
N TRP A 52 6.14 -3.99 3.45
CA TRP A 52 6.53 -4.95 2.42
C TRP A 52 7.16 -6.18 3.06
N LYS A 53 6.85 -7.34 2.51
CA LYS A 53 7.50 -8.60 2.90
C LYS A 53 8.11 -9.29 1.69
N LYS A 54 9.30 -9.86 1.90
CA LYS A 54 9.95 -10.82 0.99
C LYS A 54 9.98 -12.17 1.70
N ASP A 55 9.29 -13.16 1.14
CA ASP A 55 9.18 -14.51 1.73
C ASP A 55 8.68 -14.51 3.18
N GLY A 56 7.79 -13.57 3.50
CA GLY A 56 7.20 -13.40 4.83
C GLY A 56 8.03 -12.56 5.81
N ALA A 57 9.28 -12.24 5.49
CA ALA A 57 10.11 -11.35 6.29
C ALA A 57 9.89 -9.89 5.89
N VAL A 58 9.69 -9.00 6.87
CA VAL A 58 9.50 -7.56 6.64
C VAL A 58 10.79 -6.96 6.09
N ILE A 59 10.66 -6.14 5.04
CA ILE A 59 11.75 -5.40 4.43
C ILE A 59 11.39 -3.92 4.33
N SER A 60 12.41 -3.07 4.44
CA SER A 60 12.30 -1.60 4.33
C SER A 60 13.22 -1.01 3.28
N ASP A 61 14.22 -1.77 2.82
CA ASP A 61 15.19 -1.30 1.84
C ASP A 61 14.52 -1.07 0.49
N GLY A 62 14.74 0.11 -0.10
CA GLY A 62 14.11 0.49 -1.36
C GLY A 62 12.61 0.79 -1.26
N VAL A 63 12.06 0.90 -0.04
CA VAL A 63 10.65 1.26 0.18
C VAL A 63 10.48 2.77 0.22
N GLU A 64 9.57 3.28 -0.60
CA GLU A 64 9.14 4.68 -0.60
C GLU A 64 7.62 4.75 -0.50
N THR A 65 7.10 5.40 0.54
CA THR A 65 5.65 5.53 0.75
C THR A 65 5.23 6.99 0.64
N SER A 66 4.17 7.25 -0.12
CA SER A 66 3.64 8.59 -0.32
C SER A 66 2.99 9.14 0.95
N ASN A 67 2.76 10.45 0.98
CA ASN A 67 1.81 11.02 1.94
C ASN A 67 0.38 10.52 1.64
N TYR A 68 -0.48 10.53 2.66
CA TYR A 68 -1.90 10.26 2.50
C TYR A 68 -2.58 11.34 1.65
N LEU A 69 -3.42 10.90 0.72
CA LEU A 69 -4.25 11.78 -0.09
C LEU A 69 -5.71 11.57 0.30
N ARG A 70 -6.41 12.66 0.62
CA ARG A 70 -7.83 12.63 0.95
C ARG A 70 -8.67 12.83 -0.32
N ALA A 71 -9.56 11.89 -0.59
CA ALA A 71 -10.51 11.95 -1.69
C ALA A 71 -11.76 12.79 -1.33
N SER A 72 -12.57 13.12 -2.34
CA SER A 72 -13.80 13.90 -2.18
C SER A 72 -14.88 13.16 -1.37
N ASP A 73 -14.90 11.82 -1.43
CA ASP A 73 -15.73 10.94 -0.61
C ASP A 73 -15.23 10.83 0.85
N SER A 74 -14.26 11.67 1.23
CA SER A 74 -13.60 11.70 2.53
C SER A 74 -12.76 10.47 2.87
N THR A 75 -12.61 9.50 1.98
CA THR A 75 -11.66 8.39 2.18
C THR A 75 -10.22 8.83 1.91
N TYR A 76 -9.27 7.98 2.28
CA TYR A 76 -7.86 8.19 2.07
C TYR A 76 -7.30 7.18 1.06
N SER A 77 -6.21 7.58 0.42
CA SER A 77 -5.38 6.76 -0.45
C SER A 77 -3.90 6.95 -0.11
N VAL A 78 -3.10 5.91 -0.33
CA VAL A 78 -1.64 5.93 -0.21
C VAL A 78 -1.04 4.98 -1.25
N SER A 79 0.12 5.35 -1.79
CA SER A 79 0.92 4.45 -2.62
C SER A 79 2.25 4.15 -1.95
N SER A 80 2.66 2.88 -1.97
CA SER A 80 3.99 2.46 -1.55
C SER A 80 4.70 1.79 -2.72
N LEU A 81 5.97 2.12 -2.90
CA LEU A 81 6.86 1.58 -3.91
C LEU A 81 7.90 0.71 -3.23
N LEU A 82 8.24 -0.43 -3.83
CA LEU A 82 9.37 -1.25 -3.42
C LEU A 82 10.27 -1.45 -4.63
N THR A 83 11.48 -0.89 -4.58
CA THR A 83 12.48 -1.04 -5.64
C THR A 83 13.56 -2.03 -5.25
N LEU A 84 13.80 -3.00 -6.14
CA LEU A 84 14.72 -4.12 -5.96
C LEU A 84 15.66 -4.22 -7.17
N SER A 85 16.67 -5.08 -7.07
CA SER A 85 17.42 -5.52 -8.24
C SER A 85 16.56 -6.44 -9.13
N ALA A 86 16.82 -6.47 -10.44
CA ALA A 86 16.16 -7.43 -11.35
C ALA A 86 16.37 -8.89 -10.90
N SER A 87 17.58 -9.21 -10.41
CA SER A 87 17.89 -10.55 -9.90
C SER A 87 17.06 -10.94 -8.67
N ASP A 88 16.75 -10.00 -7.78
CA ASP A 88 15.88 -10.27 -6.63
C ASP A 88 14.43 -10.49 -7.06
N TRP A 89 13.96 -9.75 -8.06
CA TRP A 89 12.62 -9.90 -8.61
C TRP A 89 12.43 -11.23 -9.34
N GLU A 90 13.44 -11.66 -10.09
CA GLU A 90 13.45 -12.93 -10.82
C GLU A 90 13.77 -14.13 -9.93
N SER A 91 14.20 -13.88 -8.69
CA SER A 91 14.24 -14.94 -7.69
C SER A 91 12.81 -15.42 -7.42
N ASN A 92 12.60 -16.71 -7.16
CA ASN A 92 11.27 -17.27 -6.85
C ASN A 92 10.71 -16.79 -5.48
N ALA A 93 11.15 -15.62 -5.00
CA ALA A 93 10.69 -14.96 -3.80
C ALA A 93 9.25 -14.47 -3.97
N ARG A 94 8.51 -14.47 -2.86
CA ARG A 94 7.13 -13.96 -2.80
C ARG A 94 7.12 -12.60 -2.14
N PHE A 95 6.56 -11.62 -2.85
CA PHE A 95 6.35 -10.27 -2.34
C PHE A 95 4.90 -10.06 -1.97
N SER A 96 4.66 -9.44 -0.82
CA SER A 96 3.32 -9.13 -0.28
C SER A 96 3.34 -7.88 0.58
#